data_AF-G4Z9J0-F1
#
_entry.id   AF-G4Z9J0-F1
#
_cell.length_a   1.000
_cell.length_b   1.000
_cell.length_c   1.000
_cell.angle_alpha   90.00
_cell.angle_beta   90.00
_cell.angle_gamma   90.00
#
_symmetry.space_group_name_H-M   'P 1'
#
loop_
_entity.id
_entity.type
_entity.pdbx_description
1 polymer ?
#
loop_
_entity_poly.entity_id
_entity_poly.type
_entity_poly.pdbx_seq_one_letter_code
_entity_poly.pdbx_strand_id
1 'polypeptide(L)' 'VALYHLLSAADTRGLRGIHVAGDYELILRVLKTRAPPKARRLQMWFLKCRRTADRVRVASW' A
#
# COMPACT_ATOMS: atom_id res chain seq x y z
N VAL A 1 -5.74 0.34 -7.20
CA VAL A 1 -4.91 0.43 -8.43
C VAL A 1 -3.93 1.59 -8.34
N ALA A 2 -4.38 2.85 -8.17
CA ALA A 2 -3.49 4.02 -8.02
C ALA A 2 -2.38 3.83 -6.95
N LEU A 3 -2.74 3.44 -5.72
CA LEU A 3 -1.75 3.19 -4.66
C LEU A 3 -0.72 2.12 -5.02
N TYR A 4 -1.12 1.07 -5.75
CA TYR A 4 -0.18 0.04 -6.19
C TYR A 4 0.85 0.59 -7.17
N HIS A 5 0.43 1.47 -8.10
CA HIS A 5 1.36 2.13 -9.01
C HIS A 5 2.31 3.07 -8.27
N LEU A 6 1.82 3.82 -7.28
CA LEU A 6 2.68 4.67 -6.44
C LEU A 6 3.74 3.85 -5.72
N LEU A 7 3.34 2.78 -5.02
CA LEU A 7 4.27 1.90 -4.31
C LEU A 7 5.24 1.19 -5.27
N SER A 8 4.78 0.80 -6.45
CA SER A 8 5.64 0.16 -7.46
C SER A 8 6.64 1.13 -8.06
N ALA A 9 6.25 2.40 -8.28
CA ALA A 9 7.17 3.44 -8.72
C ALA A 9 8.24 3.75 -7.66
N ALA A 10 7.85 3.78 -6.38
CA ALA A 10 8.79 3.91 -5.27
C ALA A 10 9.78 2.74 -5.21
N ASP A 11 9.28 1.51 -5.35
CA ASP A 11 10.10 0.29 -5.39
C ASP A 11 11.09 0.31 -6.55
N THR A 12 10.62 0.67 -7.74
CA THR A 12 11.45 0.76 -8.96
C THR A 12 12.55 1.82 -8.83
N ARG A 13 12.29 2.90 -8.08
CA ARG A 13 13.26 3.96 -7.79
C ARG A 13 14.17 3.63 -6.59
N GLY A 14 14.01 2.46 -5.97
CA GLY A 14 14.78 2.04 -4.80
C GLY A 14 14.49 2.87 -3.54
N LEU A 15 13.37 3.59 -3.50
CA LEU A 15 12.98 4.41 -2.35
C LEU A 15 12.56 3.51 -1.18
N ARG A 16 13.00 3.89 0.02
CA ARG A 16 12.68 3.17 1.27
C ARG A 16 12.33 4.15 2.37
N GLY A 17 11.52 3.73 3.34
CA GLY A 17 11.18 4.59 4.49
C GLY A 17 10.21 5.72 4.12
N ILE A 18 9.40 5.52 3.08
CA ILE A 18 8.53 6.58 2.54
C ILE A 18 7.32 6.86 3.45
N HIS A 19 6.89 8.12 3.49
CA HIS A 19 5.58 8.52 4.00
C HIS A 19 4.59 8.59 2.84
N VAL A 20 3.45 7.91 2.95
CA VAL A 20 2.43 7.87 1.88
C VAL A 20 1.22 8.70 2.30
N ALA A 21 1.18 9.98 1.91
CA ALA A 21 0.04 10.86 2.17
C ALA A 21 -0.98 10.83 1.01
N GLY A 22 -2.29 10.88 1.33
CA GLY A 22 -3.36 11.10 0.35
C GLY A 22 -4.76 10.75 0.84
N ASP A 23 -5.80 11.17 0.10
CA ASP A 23 -7.23 11.03 0.46
C ASP A 23 -7.78 9.59 0.47
N TYR A 24 -6.91 8.59 0.35
CA TYR A 24 -7.31 7.19 0.37
C TYR A 24 -7.41 6.66 1.81
N GLU A 25 -7.98 7.43 2.74
CA GLU A 25 -8.05 7.10 4.18
C GLU A 25 -8.47 5.66 4.44
N LEU A 26 -9.49 5.17 3.74
CA LEU A 26 -10.00 3.81 3.92
C LEU A 26 -8.97 2.74 3.50
N ILE A 27 -8.24 2.97 2.41
CA ILE A 27 -7.20 2.05 1.91
C ILE A 27 -5.97 2.11 2.82
N LEU A 28 -5.56 3.31 3.21
CA LEU A 28 -4.44 3.54 4.13
C LEU A 28 -4.75 2.89 5.49
N ARG A 29 -5.96 3.06 6.01
CA ARG A 29 -6.43 2.43 7.25
C ARG A 29 -6.37 0.90 7.15
N VAL A 30 -6.89 0.33 6.06
CA VAL A 30 -6.87 -1.12 5.80
C VAL A 30 -5.43 -1.66 5.73
N LEU A 31 -4.52 -0.93 5.10
CA LEU A 31 -3.10 -1.31 5.01
C LEU A 31 -2.38 -1.16 6.36
N LYS A 32 -2.65 -0.09 7.09
CA LYS A 32 -2.13 0.17 8.44
C LYS A 32 -2.59 -0.91 9.43
N THR A 33 -3.88 -1.24 9.45
CA THR A 33 -4.45 -2.26 10.34
C THR A 33 -4.16 -3.68 9.87
N ARG A 34 -3.60 -3.84 8.66
CA ARG A 34 -3.23 -5.13 8.10
C ARG A 34 -4.41 -6.11 7.97
N ALA A 35 -5.65 -5.58 7.98
CA ALA A 35 -6.88 -6.36 7.89
C ALA A 35 -7.40 -6.37 6.45
N PRO A 36 -7.41 -7.52 5.75
CA PRO A 36 -7.89 -7.57 4.38
C PRO A 36 -9.40 -7.24 4.29
N PRO A 37 -9.85 -6.56 3.21
CA PRO A 37 -11.26 -6.29 3.00
C PRO A 37 -12.06 -7.58 2.75
N LYS A 38 -13.35 -7.59 3.09
CA LYS A 38 -14.23 -8.77 2.88
C LYS A 38 -14.44 -9.10 1.39
N ALA A 39 -14.46 -8.08 0.53
CA ALA A 39 -14.69 -8.28 -0.91
C ALA A 39 -13.48 -8.96 -1.58
N ARG A 40 -13.67 -10.16 -2.15
CA ARG A 40 -12.62 -10.96 -2.79
C ARG A 40 -11.81 -10.19 -3.84
N ARG A 41 -12.47 -9.36 -4.65
CA ARG A 41 -11.81 -8.53 -5.68
C ARG A 41 -10.82 -7.52 -5.07
N LEU A 42 -11.10 -7.02 -3.87
CA LEU A 42 -10.23 -6.06 -3.19
C LEU A 42 -9.10 -6.74 -2.42
N GLN A 43 -9.27 -8.00 -1.98
CA GLN A 43 -8.22 -8.76 -1.30
C GLN A 43 -6.97 -8.94 -2.18
N MET A 44 -7.16 -9.21 -3.47
CA MET A 44 -6.04 -9.32 -4.41
C MET A 44 -5.22 -8.02 -4.46
N TRP A 45 -5.89 -6.87 -4.55
CA TRP A 45 -5.22 -5.57 -4.56
C TRP A 45 -4.58 -5.23 -3.22
N PHE A 46 -5.24 -5.55 -2.11
CA PHE A 46 -4.69 -5.41 -0.78
C PHE A 46 -3.37 -6.17 -0.62
N LEU A 47 -3.34 -7.44 -1.03
CA LEU A 47 -2.13 -8.27 -0.94
C LEU A 47 -0.99 -7.70 -1.79
N LYS A 48 -1.29 -7.24 -3.01
CA LYS A 48 -0.29 -6.58 -3.87
C LYS A 48 0.28 -5.32 -3.21
N CYS A 49 -0.59 -4.40 -2.79
CA CYS A 49 -0.17 -3.16 -2.13
C CYS A 49 0.63 -3.45 -0.86
N ARG A 50 0.20 -4.40 -0.03
CA ARG A 50 0.88 -4.74 1.22
C ARG A 50 2.28 -5.30 0.98
N ARG A 51 2.44 -6.26 0.06
CA ARG A 51 3.77 -6.80 -0.27
C ARG A 51 4.72 -5.70 -0.75
N THR A 52 4.25 -4.81 -1.61
CA THR A 52 5.10 -3.71 -2.10
C THR A 52 5.37 -2.69 -0.99
N ALA A 53 4.40 -2.37 -0.13
CA ALA A 53 4.58 -1.46 1.00
C ALA A 53 5.62 -1.98 2.00
N ASP A 54 5.58 -3.28 2.31
CA ASP A 54 6.57 -3.94 3.17
C ASP A 54 7.97 -3.89 2.52
N ARG A 55 8.06 -4.07 1.20
CA ARG A 55 9.33 -4.00 0.44
C ARG A 55 9.95 -2.59 0.46
N VAL A 56 9.15 -1.55 0.21
CA VAL A 56 9.61 -0.15 0.28
C VAL A 56 9.67 0.39 1.72
N ARG A 57 9.39 -0.46 2.72
CA ARG A 57 9.41 -0.09 4.14
C ARG A 57 8.65 1.21 4.41
N VAL A 58 7.37 1.27 4.02
CA VAL A 58 6.52 2.44 4.31
C VAL A 58 6.60 2.75 5.81
N ALA A 59 7.11 3.93 6.16
CA ALA A 59 7.34 4.33 7.55
C ALA A 59 6.04 4.83 8.19
N SER A 60 5.21 5.50 7.41
CA SER A 60 3.92 6.05 7.84
C SER A 60 2.98 6.23 6.65
N TRP A 61 1.68 6.22 6.94
CA TRP A 61 0.56 6.42 6.02
C TRP A 61 -0.13 7.75 6.32
#